data_AF-A0A7S0LJP9-F1
#
_entry.id   AF-A0A7S0LJP9-F1
#
_cell.length_a   1.000
_cell.length_b   1.000
_cell.length_c   1.000
_cell.angle_alpha   90.00
_cell.angle_beta   90.00
_cell.angle_gamma   90.00
#
_symmetry.space_group_name_H-M   'P 1'
#
loop_
_entity.id
_entity.type
_entity.pdbx_description
1 polymer ?
#
loop_
_entity_poly.entity_id
_entity_poly.type
_entity_poly.pdbx_seq_one_letter_code
_entity_poly.pdbx_strand_id
1 'polypeptide(L)'
;MLQKPPFRFLHDIISEVTKATGFADGLYEGDETQSAKIKDKDSKLNYLNKAIKCVEFATGSTIQIRPGKVVAGLEPENTNAFLQLLAQAATSGCDSPSAVQRVLAMSAASEVPPPAAATAAPAPPLP
;
A
#
# COMPACT_ATOMS: atom_id res chain seq x y z
N MET A 1 3.80 -27.57 -7.85
CA MET A 1 5.07 -26.91 -8.23
C MET A 1 4.97 -25.44 -7.89
N LEU A 2 5.81 -24.91 -6.99
CA LEU A 2 5.83 -23.47 -6.66
C LEU A 2 6.89 -22.75 -7.51
N GLN A 3 6.62 -22.60 -8.82
CA GLN A 3 7.45 -21.76 -9.67
C GLN A 3 7.19 -20.28 -9.36
N LYS A 4 7.97 -19.77 -8.40
CA LYS A 4 8.43 -18.37 -8.28
C LYS A 4 7.38 -17.32 -8.73
N PRO A 5 6.36 -17.01 -7.91
CA PRO A 5 5.21 -16.23 -8.33
C PRO A 5 5.65 -14.88 -8.92
N PRO A 6 5.25 -14.53 -10.15
CA PRO A 6 5.67 -13.30 -10.79
C PRO A 6 5.07 -12.09 -10.09
N PHE A 7 5.76 -10.94 -10.12
CA PHE A 7 5.27 -9.68 -9.52
C PHE A 7 3.83 -9.33 -9.94
N ARG A 8 3.41 -9.70 -11.16
CA ARG A 8 2.03 -9.52 -11.61
C ARG A 8 1.02 -10.20 -10.68
N PHE A 9 1.29 -11.40 -10.15
CA PHE A 9 0.39 -12.09 -9.23
C PHE A 9 0.16 -11.30 -7.93
N LEU A 10 1.22 -10.71 -7.36
CA LEU A 10 1.09 -9.87 -6.17
C LEU A 10 0.30 -8.58 -6.46
N HIS A 11 0.56 -7.95 -7.62
CA HIS A 11 -0.17 -6.76 -8.07
C HIS A 11 -1.66 -7.06 -8.35
N ASP A 12 -1.96 -8.22 -8.94
CA ASP A 12 -3.32 -8.69 -9.23
C ASP A 12 -4.11 -8.92 -7.92
N ILE A 13 -3.54 -9.67 -6.96
CA ILE A 13 -4.16 -9.91 -5.64
C ILE A 13 -4.41 -8.60 -4.89
N ILE A 14 -3.44 -7.67 -4.86
CA ILE A 14 -3.61 -6.37 -4.19
C ILE A 14 -4.69 -5.53 -4.89
N SER A 15 -4.68 -5.49 -6.23
CA SER A 15 -5.68 -4.76 -7.02
C SER A 15 -7.09 -5.33 -6.83
N GLU A 16 -7.24 -6.66 -6.78
CA GLU A 16 -8.54 -7.30 -6.62
C GLU A 16 -9.06 -7.18 -5.19
N VAL A 17 -8.20 -7.26 -4.16
CA VAL A 17 -8.59 -6.96 -2.77
C VAL A 17 -9.04 -5.50 -2.63
N THR A 18 -8.34 -4.56 -3.26
CA THR A 18 -8.72 -3.13 -3.27
C THR A 18 -10.11 -2.93 -3.90
N LYS A 19 -10.37 -3.53 -5.07
CA LYS A 19 -11.70 -3.47 -5.71
C LYS A 19 -12.81 -4.17 -4.91
N ALA A 20 -12.52 -5.32 -4.30
CA ALA A 20 -13.51 -6.15 -3.64
C ALA A 20 -13.93 -5.62 -2.26
N THR A 21 -13.10 -4.79 -1.62
CA THR A 21 -13.31 -4.35 -0.22
C THR A 21 -13.12 -2.85 0.01
N GLY A 22 -12.56 -2.09 -0.94
CA GLY A 22 -12.09 -0.73 -0.71
C GLY A 22 -10.81 -0.64 0.14
N PHE A 23 -10.21 -1.78 0.51
CA PHE A 23 -8.99 -1.78 1.31
C PHE A 23 -7.80 -1.25 0.50
N ALA A 24 -7.07 -0.29 1.07
CA ALA A 24 -5.97 0.42 0.42
C ALA A 24 -6.37 1.22 -0.85
N ASP A 25 -7.64 1.63 -0.97
CA ASP A 25 -8.04 2.60 -1.98
C ASP A 25 -7.25 3.92 -1.83
N GLY A 26 -6.85 4.51 -2.96
CA GLY A 26 -5.94 5.66 -2.99
C GLY A 26 -4.46 5.39 -2.64
N LEU A 27 -4.05 4.15 -2.33
CA LEU A 27 -2.62 3.85 -2.05
C LEU A 27 -1.71 3.90 -3.30
N TYR A 28 -2.30 3.67 -4.48
CA TYR A 28 -1.60 3.61 -5.77
C TYR A 28 -2.39 4.33 -6.87
N GLU A 29 -1.88 5.47 -7.31
CA GLU A 29 -2.45 6.22 -8.44
C GLU A 29 -1.67 6.03 -9.75
N GLY A 30 -2.34 6.38 -10.85
CA GLY A 30 -1.78 6.48 -12.20
C GLY A 30 -0.97 5.26 -12.64
N ASP A 31 0.35 5.44 -12.72
CA ASP A 31 1.28 4.44 -13.24
C ASP A 31 1.63 3.31 -12.24
N GLU A 32 1.41 3.51 -10.93
CA GLU A 32 1.56 2.45 -9.93
C GLU A 32 0.37 1.48 -9.92
N THR A 33 -0.81 1.92 -10.32
CA THR A 33 -1.99 1.06 -10.52
C THR A 33 -1.83 0.15 -11.76
N GLN A 34 -0.74 0.28 -12.53
CA GLN A 34 -0.49 -0.45 -13.78
C GLN A 34 0.75 -1.37 -13.69
N SER A 35 0.56 -2.68 -13.50
CA SER A 35 1.66 -3.66 -13.50
C SER A 35 2.50 -3.69 -14.79
N ALA A 36 1.96 -3.17 -15.90
CA ALA A 36 2.69 -2.97 -17.16
C ALA A 36 3.66 -1.78 -17.15
N LYS A 37 3.46 -0.78 -16.27
CA LYS A 37 4.36 0.36 -16.07
C LYS A 37 5.45 0.09 -15.03
N ILE A 38 5.16 -0.71 -13.99
CA ILE A 38 6.14 -1.12 -12.97
C ILE A 38 7.16 -2.13 -13.53
N LYS A 39 7.97 -1.70 -14.50
CA LYS A 39 9.03 -2.47 -15.16
C LYS A 39 10.33 -2.45 -14.35
N ASP A 40 10.64 -1.33 -13.71
CA ASP A 40 11.87 -1.18 -12.93
C ASP A 40 11.89 -2.08 -11.68
N LYS A 41 13.06 -2.24 -11.06
CA LYS A 41 13.24 -2.94 -9.80
C LYS A 41 12.82 -2.08 -8.62
N ASP A 42 13.18 -0.80 -8.63
CA ASP A 42 12.89 0.12 -7.52
C ASP A 42 11.42 0.50 -7.46
N SER A 43 10.74 0.62 -8.60
CA SER A 43 9.27 0.73 -8.63
C SER A 43 8.58 -0.50 -8.00
N LYS A 44 9.10 -1.73 -8.20
CA LYS A 44 8.54 -2.94 -7.54
C LYS A 44 8.85 -2.96 -6.04
N LEU A 45 10.05 -2.50 -5.65
CA LEU A 45 10.43 -2.36 -4.24
C LEU A 45 9.48 -1.39 -3.53
N ASN A 46 9.28 -0.20 -4.10
CA ASN A 46 8.42 0.83 -3.53
C ASN A 46 6.96 0.38 -3.47
N TYR A 47 6.45 -0.23 -4.56
CA TYR A 47 5.08 -0.75 -4.61
C TYR A 47 4.80 -1.77 -3.49
N LEU A 48 5.68 -2.77 -3.29
CA LEU A 48 5.52 -3.68 -2.16
C LEU A 48 5.68 -2.98 -0.81
N ASN A 49 6.65 -2.06 -0.66
CA ASN A 49 6.90 -1.37 0.61
C ASN A 49 5.66 -0.57 1.08
N LYS A 50 5.00 0.15 0.15
CA LYS A 50 3.70 0.78 0.40
C LYS A 50 2.64 -0.21 0.88
N ALA A 51 2.52 -1.36 0.19
CA ALA A 51 1.55 -2.42 0.53
C ALA A 51 1.77 -2.95 1.94
N ILE A 52 3.02 -3.31 2.24
CA ILE A 52 3.48 -3.83 3.53
C ILE A 52 3.15 -2.83 4.63
N LYS A 53 3.56 -1.57 4.47
CA LYS A 53 3.30 -0.51 5.47
C LYS A 53 1.81 -0.25 5.66
N CYS A 54 0.99 -0.34 4.61
CA CYS A 54 -0.45 -0.16 4.73
C CYS A 54 -1.10 -1.29 5.55
N VAL A 55 -0.70 -2.55 5.34
CA VAL A 55 -1.19 -3.69 6.13
C VAL A 55 -0.64 -3.66 7.56
N GLU A 56 0.64 -3.30 7.76
CA GLU A 56 1.21 -3.12 9.10
C GLU A 56 0.46 -2.04 9.90
N PHE A 57 0.05 -0.93 9.28
CA PHE A 57 -0.73 0.11 9.95
C PHE A 57 -2.21 -0.24 10.12
N ALA A 58 -2.84 -0.97 9.19
CA ALA A 58 -4.25 -1.36 9.30
C ALA A 58 -4.48 -2.51 10.28
N THR A 59 -3.58 -3.51 10.32
CA THR A 59 -3.65 -4.65 11.23
C THR A 59 -2.93 -4.40 12.56
N GLY A 60 -2.07 -3.38 12.63
CA GLY A 60 -1.21 -3.12 13.79
C GLY A 60 -0.11 -4.17 14.01
N SER A 61 0.08 -5.09 13.07
CA SER A 61 1.02 -6.21 13.16
C SER A 61 2.21 -6.02 12.24
N THR A 62 3.42 -5.87 12.81
CA THR A 62 4.69 -5.76 12.08
C THR A 62 5.01 -7.06 11.34
N ILE A 63 5.37 -6.97 10.05
CA ILE A 63 5.65 -8.14 9.19
C ILE A 63 7.11 -8.08 8.74
N GLN A 64 7.91 -9.12 9.04
CA GLN A 64 9.33 -9.17 8.62
C GLN A 64 9.52 -9.59 7.15
N ILE A 65 8.74 -9.00 6.26
CA ILE A 65 8.75 -9.22 4.81
C ILE A 65 9.67 -8.17 4.13
N ARG A 66 10.65 -8.64 3.35
CA ARG A 66 11.61 -7.77 2.65
C ARG A 66 11.26 -7.67 1.17
N PRO A 67 10.82 -6.51 0.65
CA PRO A 67 10.35 -6.41 -0.74
C PRO A 67 11.40 -6.87 -1.77
N GLY A 68 12.69 -6.62 -1.51
CA GLY A 68 13.78 -7.08 -2.38
C GLY A 68 14.02 -8.59 -2.38
N LYS A 69 13.56 -9.33 -1.36
CA LYS A 69 13.55 -10.79 -1.35
C LYS A 69 12.33 -11.31 -2.11
N VAL A 70 11.15 -10.74 -1.86
CA VAL A 70 9.91 -11.12 -2.55
C VAL A 70 9.99 -10.88 -4.06
N VAL A 71 10.50 -9.73 -4.52
CA VAL A 71 10.72 -9.43 -5.94
C VAL A 71 11.79 -10.36 -6.55
N ALA A 72 12.75 -10.84 -5.76
CA ALA A 72 13.70 -11.88 -6.17
C ALA A 72 13.13 -13.32 -6.06
N GLY A 73 11.87 -13.49 -5.65
CA GLY A 73 11.18 -14.76 -5.41
C GLY A 73 11.82 -15.61 -4.31
N LEU A 74 12.33 -14.96 -3.26
CA LEU A 74 12.77 -15.53 -1.99
C LEU A 74 11.77 -15.16 -0.88
N GLU A 75 11.81 -15.88 0.24
CA GLU A 75 10.93 -15.66 1.41
C GLU A 75 9.42 -15.78 1.08
N PRO A 76 8.98 -16.89 0.44
CA PRO A 76 7.57 -17.09 0.08
C PRO A 76 6.67 -17.25 1.32
N GLU A 77 7.18 -17.71 2.46
CA GLU A 77 6.45 -17.78 3.73
C GLU A 77 6.07 -16.38 4.23
N ASN A 78 7.03 -15.45 4.31
CA ASN A 78 6.77 -14.05 4.67
C ASN A 78 5.81 -13.39 3.67
N THR A 79 5.91 -13.75 2.38
CA THR A 79 4.98 -13.29 1.34
C THR A 79 3.56 -13.81 1.57
N ASN A 80 3.40 -15.08 1.92
CA ASN A 80 2.10 -15.70 2.21
C ASN A 80 1.48 -15.11 3.49
N ALA A 81 2.27 -14.91 4.56
CA ALA A 81 1.84 -14.24 5.78
C ALA A 81 1.35 -12.80 5.50
N PHE A 82 2.04 -12.04 4.65
CA PHE A 82 1.56 -10.72 4.19
C PHE A 82 0.22 -10.82 3.44
N LEU A 83 0.07 -11.77 2.51
CA LEU A 83 -1.19 -11.93 1.76
C LEU A 83 -2.35 -12.36 2.66
N GLN A 84 -2.10 -13.20 3.67
CA GLN A 84 -3.09 -13.58 4.69
C GLN A 84 -3.51 -12.37 5.53
N LEU A 85 -2.55 -11.56 6.00
CA LEU A 85 -2.85 -10.35 6.79
C LEU A 85 -3.52 -9.25 5.97
N LEU A 86 -3.19 -9.11 4.68
CA LEU A 86 -3.88 -8.24 3.72
C LEU A 86 -5.35 -8.66 3.56
N ALA A 87 -5.61 -9.96 3.30
CA ALA A 87 -6.95 -10.49 3.19
C ALA A 87 -7.75 -10.38 4.51
N GLN A 88 -7.08 -10.58 5.65
CA GLN A 88 -7.68 -10.39 6.97
C GLN A 88 -8.07 -8.92 7.20
N ALA A 89 -7.15 -7.96 7.01
CA ALA A 89 -7.43 -6.54 7.18
C ALA A 89 -8.57 -6.04 6.28
N ALA A 90 -8.60 -6.51 5.04
CA ALA A 90 -9.66 -6.23 4.07
C ALA A 90 -11.01 -6.83 4.46
N THR A 91 -11.03 -8.00 5.12
CA THR A 91 -12.26 -8.67 5.59
C THR A 91 -12.73 -8.12 6.95
N SER A 92 -11.80 -7.66 7.79
CA SER A 92 -12.08 -7.13 9.14
C SER A 92 -12.60 -5.68 9.16
N GLY A 93 -12.66 -5.00 8.02
CA GLY A 93 -13.17 -3.62 7.93
C GLY A 93 -12.30 -2.58 8.64
N CYS A 94 -10.98 -2.81 8.69
CA CYS A 94 -10.02 -1.90 9.32
C CYS A 94 -9.97 -0.53 8.62
N ASP A 95 -9.56 0.53 9.35
CA ASP A 95 -9.41 1.90 8.86
C ASP A 95 -8.31 2.08 7.79
N SER A 96 -8.54 1.52 6.61
CA SER A 96 -7.68 1.63 5.43
C SER A 96 -7.34 3.07 5.03
N PRO A 97 -8.25 4.07 4.96
CA PRO A 97 -7.86 5.43 4.55
C PRO A 97 -6.87 6.09 5.52
N SER A 98 -7.00 5.82 6.82
CA SER A 98 -6.07 6.30 7.85
C SER A 98 -4.70 5.64 7.72
N ALA A 99 -4.65 4.34 7.42
CA ALA A 99 -3.42 3.62 7.13
C ALA A 99 -2.76 4.14 5.84
N VAL A 100 -3.52 4.31 4.75
CA VAL A 100 -3.04 4.85 3.46
C VAL A 100 -2.43 6.23 3.62
N GLN A 101 -3.12 7.17 4.28
CA GLN A 101 -2.58 8.51 4.53
C GLN A 101 -1.26 8.47 5.31
N ARG A 102 -1.14 7.57 6.31
CA ARG A 102 0.11 7.37 7.06
C ARG A 102 1.25 6.82 6.20
N VAL A 103 0.98 5.90 5.27
CA VAL A 103 1.98 5.44 4.29
C VAL A 103 2.36 6.57 3.35
N LEU A 104 1.38 7.25 2.75
CA LEU A 104 1.61 8.30 1.77
C LEU A 104 2.43 9.44 2.36
N ALA A 105 2.10 9.90 3.57
CA ALA A 105 2.85 10.92 4.29
C ALA A 105 4.29 10.46 4.63
N MET A 106 4.48 9.18 5.01
CA MET A 106 5.83 8.66 5.32
C MET A 106 6.69 8.44 4.08
N SER A 107 6.09 8.10 2.93
CA SER A 107 6.78 8.07 1.63
C SER A 107 7.07 9.48 1.11
N ALA A 108 6.13 10.42 1.24
CA ALA A 108 6.29 11.80 0.84
C ALA A 108 7.33 12.54 1.70
N ALA A 109 7.55 12.16 2.96
CA ALA A 109 8.59 12.73 3.82
C ALA A 109 10.04 12.55 3.29
N SER A 110 10.25 11.81 2.20
CA SER A 110 11.53 11.73 1.49
C SER A 110 11.69 12.75 0.35
N GLU A 111 10.66 13.54 0.01
CA GLU A 111 10.71 14.61 -0.99
C GLU A 111 10.07 15.89 -0.43
N VAL A 112 10.72 17.04 -0.63
CA VAL A 112 10.40 18.29 0.10
C VAL A 112 9.03 18.84 -0.35
N PRO A 113 8.12 19.22 0.57
CA PRO A 113 6.68 19.30 0.26
C PRO A 113 6.26 20.58 -0.49
N PRO A 114 5.25 20.49 -1.37
CA PRO A 114 4.37 21.60 -1.72
C PRO A 114 3.20 21.72 -0.71
N PRO A 115 2.97 22.89 -0.08
CA PRO A 115 1.74 23.16 0.67
C PRO A 115 0.60 23.71 -0.23
N ALA A 116 -0.62 23.74 0.33
CA ALA A 116 -1.90 24.21 -0.26
C ALA A 116 -2.55 23.26 -1.30
N ALA A 117 -3.88 23.22 -1.49
CA ALA A 117 -5.01 23.96 -0.87
C ALA A 117 -6.15 22.94 -0.54
N ALA A 118 -7.25 23.23 0.20
CA ALA A 118 -8.25 24.30 0.07
C ALA A 118 -9.12 24.38 1.37
N THR A 119 -9.29 25.52 2.06
CA THR A 119 -10.43 26.49 1.99
C THR A 119 -11.85 25.88 2.06
N ALA A 120 -12.86 26.39 2.80
CA ALA A 120 -13.03 27.42 3.87
C ALA A 120 -14.45 27.16 4.50
N ALA A 121 -15.27 27.98 5.19
CA ALA A 121 -15.38 29.35 5.75
C ALA A 121 -16.61 29.33 6.74
N PRO A 122 -17.21 30.43 7.27
CA PRO A 122 -16.77 31.81 7.56
C PRO A 122 -16.92 32.17 9.07
N ALA A 123 -16.86 33.46 9.44
CA ALA A 123 -16.98 33.96 10.83
C ALA A 123 -18.39 34.47 11.23
N PRO A 124 -18.67 34.57 12.54
CA PRO A 124 -19.43 35.70 13.13
C PRO A 124 -18.55 36.59 14.05
N PRO A 125 -19.01 37.81 14.40
CA PRO A 125 -18.20 38.81 15.11
C PRO A 125 -18.30 38.78 16.66
N LEU A 126 -17.47 39.64 17.28
CA LEU A 126 -17.41 39.99 18.70
C LEU A 126 -18.74 40.51 19.28
N PRO A 127 -18.99 40.27 20.59
CA PRO A 127 -19.41 41.29 21.55
C PRO A 127 -18.21 41.95 22.26
#